data_AF-A0A3B4UBX4-F1
#
_entry.id   AF-A0A3B4UBX4-F1
#
_cell.length_a   1.000
_cell.length_b   1.000
_cell.length_c   1.000
_cell.angle_alpha   90.00
_cell.angle_beta   90.00
_cell.angle_gamma   90.00
#
_symmetry.space_group_name_H-M   'P 1'
#
loop_
_entity.id
_entity.type
_entity.pdbx_description
1 polymer ?
#
loop_
_entity_poly.entity_id
_entity_poly.type
_entity_poly.pdbx_seq_one_letter_code
_entity_poly.pdbx_strand_id
1 'polypeptide(L)'
;MDKEFEDIDSEGRWQKLYLEIRNQSHECAYKVAKYPENRNRNRYRDVSPFDHSRVKLENTENDYINASLVVMDEAQRSYILSQGPLRNTCGHFWLMIWEQKTKAVIMLNRVIEKGSEKCAQYWPTSEEREMAFRDTRFLVKLLSEDTKSYYTTRVLELQNINTGEKREIYHFHYTTWPDFGVPESPASFLNFLFKVRESRALGVDHGPAVVHCSAGIGRSGTFSLVDTCLVLMDKRKDPSSVDIKNILLDMRKYRMGLIQTPDQLRFSYMAVLEGAKYIMGDSSVQNRWRELSREDQEPTSESRPSTQPQARLATERYNGSQRGGQLEEGSDYRQDGKVPAQSPCKEQELDGSTTHKRRREDSISKSGTAKTPQSKPRTNDSEKKRKRMKPSDC
;
A
#
# COMPACT_ATOMS: atom_id res chain seq x y z
N MET A 1 -13.02 -20.22 13.78
CA MET A 1 -12.02 -19.72 12.83
C MET A 1 -11.40 -20.83 11.99
N ASP A 2 -10.82 -21.88 12.57
CA ASP A 2 -10.22 -23.00 11.78
C ASP A 2 -11.20 -23.66 10.81
N LYS A 3 -12.36 -24.09 11.32
CA LYS A 3 -13.41 -24.69 10.49
C LYS A 3 -13.90 -23.76 9.38
N GLU A 4 -14.09 -22.48 9.69
CA GLU A 4 -14.50 -21.49 8.68
C GLU A 4 -13.44 -21.34 7.58
N PHE A 5 -12.16 -21.31 7.95
CA PHE A 5 -11.06 -21.28 7.00
C PHE A 5 -11.06 -22.52 6.11
N GLU A 6 -11.14 -23.73 6.70
CA GLU A 6 -11.18 -25.01 5.97
C GLU A 6 -12.39 -25.09 5.03
N ASP A 7 -13.56 -24.64 5.47
CA ASP A 7 -14.79 -24.61 4.66
C ASP A 7 -14.67 -23.63 3.47
N ILE A 8 -14.02 -22.47 3.65
CA ILE A 8 -13.78 -21.52 2.56
C ILE A 8 -12.72 -22.06 1.60
N ASP A 9 -11.66 -22.67 2.12
CA ASP A 9 -10.51 -23.12 1.35
C ASP A 9 -10.83 -24.34 0.49
N SER A 10 -11.49 -25.34 1.07
CA SER A 10 -11.92 -26.56 0.36
C SER A 10 -12.93 -26.28 -0.75
N GLU A 11 -13.79 -25.28 -0.56
CA GLU A 11 -14.79 -24.87 -1.55
C GLU A 11 -14.29 -23.77 -2.52
N GLY A 12 -13.06 -23.28 -2.37
CA GLY A 12 -12.49 -22.23 -3.22
C GLY A 12 -13.25 -20.89 -3.15
N ARG A 13 -13.86 -20.57 -2.01
CA ARG A 13 -14.77 -19.42 -1.85
C ARG A 13 -14.09 -18.08 -1.53
N TRP A 14 -12.76 -18.00 -1.53
CA TRP A 14 -12.02 -16.76 -1.21
C TRP A 14 -12.40 -15.57 -2.10
N GLN A 15 -12.57 -15.79 -3.40
CA GLN A 15 -13.02 -14.74 -4.33
C GLN A 15 -14.39 -14.19 -3.93
N LYS A 16 -15.33 -15.07 -3.56
CA LYS A 16 -16.69 -14.69 -3.17
C LYS A 16 -16.68 -13.87 -1.88
N LEU A 17 -15.97 -14.32 -0.85
CA LEU A 17 -15.84 -13.61 0.42
C LEU A 17 -15.17 -12.24 0.24
N TYR A 18 -14.11 -12.17 -0.57
CA TYR A 18 -13.43 -10.91 -0.87
C TYR A 18 -14.37 -9.90 -1.56
N LEU A 19 -15.15 -10.35 -2.54
CA LEU A 19 -16.16 -9.50 -3.20
C LEU A 19 -17.28 -9.07 -2.25
N GLU A 20 -17.71 -9.97 -1.36
CA GLU A 20 -18.70 -9.64 -0.33
C GLU A 20 -18.20 -8.51 0.59
N ILE A 21 -16.98 -8.62 1.10
CA ILE A 21 -16.36 -7.57 1.93
C ILE A 21 -16.26 -6.26 1.15
N ARG A 22 -15.86 -6.32 -0.12
CA ARG A 22 -15.80 -5.13 -0.99
C ARG A 22 -17.18 -4.47 -1.12
N ASN A 23 -18.24 -5.24 -1.32
CA ASN A 23 -19.59 -4.72 -1.48
C ASN A 23 -20.19 -4.20 -0.16
N GLN A 24 -19.76 -4.72 0.99
CA GLN A 24 -20.18 -4.28 2.32
C GLN A 24 -19.31 -3.13 2.87
N SER A 25 -18.23 -2.76 2.18
CA SER A 25 -17.33 -1.68 2.62
C SER A 25 -18.02 -0.33 2.53
N HIS A 26 -17.80 0.54 3.52
CA HIS A 26 -18.41 1.85 3.57
C HIS A 26 -17.81 2.78 2.52
N GLU A 27 -18.66 3.54 1.83
CA GLU A 27 -18.23 4.64 0.97
C GLU A 27 -18.26 5.95 1.77
N CYS A 28 -17.08 6.44 2.14
CA CYS A 28 -16.91 7.72 2.83
C CYS A 28 -16.41 8.80 1.86
N ALA A 29 -16.66 10.07 2.18
CA ALA A 29 -16.16 11.20 1.39
C ALA A 29 -14.62 11.32 1.45
N TYR A 30 -14.01 11.72 0.34
CA TYR A 30 -12.55 11.98 0.19
C TYR A 30 -12.31 13.23 -0.67
N LYS A 31 -13.13 14.27 -0.49
CA LYS A 31 -13.16 15.48 -1.33
C LYS A 31 -11.82 16.20 -1.33
N VAL A 32 -11.18 16.34 -0.16
CA VAL A 32 -9.91 17.09 -0.03
C VAL A 32 -8.81 16.46 -0.89
N ALA A 33 -8.77 15.13 -0.95
CA ALA A 33 -7.81 14.39 -1.76
C ALA A 33 -7.95 14.65 -3.27
N LYS A 34 -9.11 15.13 -3.73
CA LYS A 34 -9.40 15.42 -5.13
C LYS A 34 -9.25 16.89 -5.52
N TYR A 35 -8.92 17.77 -4.58
CA TYR A 35 -8.64 19.17 -4.92
C TYR A 35 -7.47 19.27 -5.92
N PRO A 36 -7.53 20.18 -6.91
CA PRO A 36 -6.50 20.29 -7.95
C PRO A 36 -5.07 20.42 -7.41
N GLU A 37 -4.88 21.20 -6.35
CA GLU A 37 -3.61 21.43 -5.65
C GLU A 37 -3.03 20.18 -4.98
N ASN A 38 -3.86 19.18 -4.69
CA ASN A 38 -3.45 17.92 -4.05
C ASN A 38 -3.15 16.81 -5.06
N ARG A 39 -3.35 17.05 -6.36
CA ARG A 39 -3.13 16.04 -7.41
C ARG A 39 -1.70 15.48 -7.40
N ASN A 40 -0.71 16.33 -7.21
CA ASN A 40 0.71 15.95 -7.16
C ASN A 40 1.16 15.37 -5.80
N ARG A 41 0.27 15.30 -4.80
CA ARG A 41 0.51 14.66 -3.49
C ARG A 41 -0.04 13.23 -3.43
N ASN A 42 -0.72 12.78 -4.49
CA ASN A 42 -1.30 11.44 -4.61
C ASN A 42 -0.51 10.59 -5.60
N ARG A 43 0.00 9.44 -5.13
CA ARG A 43 0.71 8.49 -6.00
C ARG A 43 -0.23 7.80 -6.98
N TYR A 44 -1.45 7.50 -6.54
CA TYR A 44 -2.46 6.80 -7.34
C TYR A 44 -3.76 7.60 -7.36
N ARG A 45 -4.39 7.69 -8.53
CA ARG A 45 -5.62 8.49 -8.71
C ARG A 45 -6.83 7.87 -7.99
N ASP A 46 -6.81 6.57 -7.84
CA ASP A 46 -7.88 5.72 -7.31
C ASP A 46 -7.70 5.34 -5.83
N VAL A 47 -6.63 5.83 -5.18
CA VAL A 47 -6.38 5.59 -3.75
C VAL A 47 -6.28 6.92 -3.02
N SER A 48 -7.25 7.20 -2.15
CA SER A 48 -7.34 8.48 -1.43
C SER A 48 -7.75 8.26 0.02
N PRO A 49 -7.26 9.06 0.98
CA PRO A 49 -7.74 8.99 2.36
C PRO A 49 -9.15 9.58 2.45
N PHE A 50 -9.99 9.05 3.35
CA PHE A 50 -11.27 9.68 3.64
C PHE A 50 -11.09 10.98 4.42
N ASP A 51 -12.00 11.94 4.23
CA ASP A 51 -11.89 13.27 4.82
C ASP A 51 -11.94 13.23 6.35
N HIS A 52 -12.72 12.31 6.93
CA HIS A 52 -12.91 12.19 8.39
C HIS A 52 -11.74 11.52 9.11
N SER A 53 -10.93 10.73 8.40
CA SER A 53 -9.83 9.94 8.98
C SER A 53 -8.45 10.35 8.44
N ARG A 54 -8.38 11.27 7.46
CA ARG A 54 -7.09 11.72 6.93
C ARG A 54 -6.25 12.36 8.03
N VAL A 55 -4.95 12.09 8.00
CA VAL A 55 -4.00 12.86 8.81
C VAL A 55 -3.90 14.27 8.21
N LYS A 56 -3.88 15.27 9.07
CA LYS A 56 -3.72 16.68 8.70
C LYS A 56 -2.35 17.14 9.19
N LEU A 57 -1.56 17.69 8.30
CA LEU A 57 -0.28 18.29 8.66
C LEU A 57 -0.53 19.65 9.32
N GLU A 58 0.21 19.93 10.38
CA GLU A 58 0.25 21.26 10.99
C GLU A 58 1.43 22.05 10.38
N ASN A 59 1.48 23.36 10.59
CA ASN A 59 2.62 24.20 10.19
C ASN A 59 2.99 24.17 8.69
N THR A 60 2.03 23.86 7.81
CA THR A 60 2.16 23.99 6.35
C THR A 60 1.00 24.79 5.78
N GLU A 61 1.18 25.39 4.60
CA GLU A 61 0.09 26.08 3.89
C GLU A 61 -1.00 25.11 3.41
N ASN A 62 -0.64 23.84 3.18
CA ASN A 62 -1.53 22.81 2.70
C ASN A 62 -1.40 21.55 3.58
N ASP A 63 -2.43 21.34 4.42
CA ASP A 63 -2.53 20.29 5.44
C ASP A 63 -2.62 18.86 4.86
N TYR A 64 -2.64 18.71 3.54
CA TYR A 64 -2.92 17.43 2.89
C TYR A 64 -1.68 16.53 2.79
N ILE A 65 -1.84 15.30 3.29
CA ILE A 65 -1.01 14.14 3.01
C ILE A 65 -1.91 12.92 2.76
N ASN A 66 -1.54 12.02 1.84
CA ASN A 66 -2.29 10.79 1.59
C ASN A 66 -1.99 9.75 2.67
N ALA A 67 -2.56 9.95 3.85
CA ALA A 67 -2.47 9.07 5.00
C ALA A 67 -3.78 9.05 5.77
N SER A 68 -4.13 7.91 6.37
CA SER A 68 -5.34 7.74 7.17
C SER A 68 -5.00 7.21 8.55
N LEU A 69 -5.54 7.84 9.60
CA LEU A 69 -5.52 7.31 10.96
C LEU A 69 -6.61 6.24 11.09
N VAL A 70 -6.20 4.99 11.30
CA VAL A 70 -7.07 3.84 11.55
C VAL A 70 -7.04 3.54 13.03
N VAL A 71 -8.18 3.66 13.70
CA VAL A 71 -8.31 3.48 15.16
C VAL A 71 -9.13 2.22 15.44
N MET A 72 -8.53 1.29 16.18
CA MET A 72 -9.15 0.05 16.65
C MET A 72 -9.30 0.12 18.17
N ASP A 73 -10.36 0.79 18.63
CA ASP A 73 -10.57 1.15 20.04
C ASP A 73 -10.51 -0.06 20.97
N GLU A 74 -11.21 -1.14 20.63
CA GLU A 74 -11.21 -2.35 21.44
C GLU A 74 -9.82 -2.98 21.55
N ALA A 75 -9.06 -2.97 20.45
CA ALA A 75 -7.68 -3.46 20.42
C ALA A 75 -6.70 -2.50 21.11
N GLN A 76 -7.15 -1.28 21.45
CA GLN A 76 -6.30 -0.17 21.90
C GLN A 76 -5.08 0.00 21.00
N ARG A 77 -5.35 -0.02 19.69
CA ARG A 77 -4.33 0.03 18.65
C ARG A 77 -4.72 1.04 17.59
N SER A 78 -3.77 1.88 17.22
CA SER A 78 -3.93 2.87 16.17
C SER A 78 -2.78 2.79 15.18
N TYR A 79 -3.09 2.97 13.90
CA TYR A 79 -2.12 2.98 12.82
C TYR A 79 -2.32 4.19 11.94
N ILE A 80 -1.25 4.72 11.37
CA ILE A 80 -1.33 5.62 10.23
C ILE A 80 -0.98 4.83 8.98
N LEU A 81 -1.98 4.58 8.13
CA LEU A 81 -1.79 3.91 6.85
C LEU A 81 -1.57 4.95 5.75
N SER A 82 -0.39 4.94 5.13
CA SER A 82 0.02 5.96 4.16
C SER A 82 0.51 5.35 2.85
N GLN A 83 0.48 6.12 1.76
CA GLN A 83 1.15 5.75 0.52
C GLN A 83 2.68 5.78 0.71
N GLY A 84 3.42 5.07 -0.15
CA GLY A 84 4.87 5.25 -0.26
C GLY A 84 5.18 6.68 -0.71
N PRO A 85 5.98 7.46 0.04
CA PRO A 85 6.22 8.86 -0.25
C PRO A 85 6.62 9.11 -1.71
N LEU A 86 6.12 10.20 -2.28
CA LEU A 86 6.61 10.75 -3.53
C LEU A 86 7.83 11.63 -3.22
N ARG A 87 8.66 11.91 -4.23
CA ARG A 87 9.85 12.76 -4.08
C ARG A 87 9.52 14.13 -3.45
N ASN A 88 8.40 14.73 -3.87
CA ASN A 88 7.89 16.01 -3.37
C ASN A 88 7.07 15.90 -2.06
N THR A 89 6.93 14.71 -1.48
CA THR A 89 6.20 14.49 -0.22
C THR A 89 7.02 13.79 0.85
N CYS A 90 8.33 13.59 0.65
CA CYS A 90 9.20 13.02 1.68
C CYS A 90 9.28 13.93 2.92
N GLY A 91 9.40 15.24 2.75
CA GLY A 91 9.38 16.20 3.86
C GLY A 91 8.06 16.13 4.63
N HIS A 92 6.94 16.20 3.92
CA HIS A 92 5.59 16.03 4.50
C HIS A 92 5.44 14.72 5.29
N PHE A 93 6.05 13.62 4.83
CA PHE A 93 6.02 12.34 5.52
C PHE A 93 6.76 12.37 6.86
N TRP A 94 7.93 13.00 6.92
CA TRP A 94 8.67 13.17 8.17
C TRP A 94 8.04 14.18 9.13
N LEU A 95 7.42 15.24 8.58
CA LEU A 95 6.60 16.15 9.36
C LEU A 95 5.44 15.41 10.04
N MET A 96 4.72 14.56 9.29
CA MET A 96 3.66 13.71 9.85
C MET A 96 4.18 12.81 10.98
N ILE A 97 5.32 12.13 10.79
CA ILE A 97 5.94 11.27 11.81
C ILE A 97 6.26 12.07 13.08
N TRP A 98 6.76 13.30 12.92
CA TRP A 98 7.08 14.19 14.03
C TRP A 98 5.83 14.62 14.81
N GLU A 99 4.84 15.17 14.11
CA GLU A 99 3.60 15.70 14.70
C GLU A 99 2.80 14.61 15.41
N GLN A 100 2.70 13.45 14.76
CA GLN A 100 1.96 12.31 15.29
C GLN A 100 2.72 11.54 16.36
N LYS A 101 3.94 11.97 16.74
CA LYS A 101 4.79 11.31 17.75
C LYS A 101 5.01 9.82 17.48
N THR A 102 5.09 9.47 16.19
CA THR A 102 5.29 8.09 15.74
C THR A 102 6.65 7.57 16.19
N LYS A 103 6.69 6.36 16.77
CA LYS A 103 7.94 5.67 17.15
C LYS A 103 8.46 4.69 16.10
N ALA A 104 7.56 4.09 15.31
CA ALA A 104 7.91 3.11 14.28
C ALA A 104 7.29 3.40 12.92
N VAL A 105 8.09 3.18 11.88
CA VAL A 105 7.70 3.16 10.46
C VAL A 105 7.88 1.74 9.93
N ILE A 106 6.79 1.14 9.45
CA ILE A 106 6.75 -0.21 8.88
C ILE A 106 6.58 -0.09 7.36
N MET A 107 7.65 -0.36 6.62
CA MET A 107 7.74 -0.32 5.17
C MET A 107 7.63 -1.72 4.58
N LEU A 108 6.61 -1.95 3.76
CA LEU A 108 6.27 -3.30 3.24
C LEU A 108 6.50 -3.43 1.73
N ASN A 109 7.31 -2.56 1.13
CA ASN A 109 7.65 -2.58 -0.30
C ASN A 109 9.12 -2.25 -0.54
N ARG A 110 9.63 -2.60 -1.72
CA ARG A 110 10.91 -2.06 -2.21
C ARG A 110 10.72 -0.71 -2.90
N VAL A 111 11.76 0.12 -2.94
CA VAL A 111 11.76 1.41 -3.67
C VAL A 111 11.38 1.19 -5.13
N ILE A 112 11.96 0.17 -5.75
CA ILE A 112 11.67 -0.25 -7.12
C ILE A 112 11.10 -1.68 -7.09
N GLU A 113 9.97 -1.90 -7.76
CA GLU A 113 9.39 -3.23 -7.96
C GLU A 113 8.98 -3.36 -9.43
N LYS A 114 9.37 -4.47 -10.06
CA LYS A 114 9.09 -4.74 -11.50
C LYS A 114 9.50 -3.55 -12.40
N GLY A 115 10.66 -2.95 -12.11
CA GLY A 115 11.23 -1.84 -12.87
C GLY A 115 10.56 -0.47 -12.65
N SER A 116 9.57 -0.35 -11.76
CA SER A 116 8.86 0.91 -11.49
C SER A 116 9.13 1.42 -10.08
N GLU A 117 9.30 2.74 -9.92
CA GLU A 117 9.43 3.38 -8.60
C GLU A 117 8.09 3.34 -7.84
N LYS A 118 8.05 2.55 -6.76
CA LYS A 118 6.88 2.35 -5.90
C LYS A 118 6.87 3.24 -4.67
N CYS A 119 8.02 3.77 -4.30
CA CYS A 119 8.26 4.64 -3.16
C CYS A 119 9.55 5.43 -3.43
N ALA A 120 9.62 6.70 -3.05
CA ALA A 120 10.88 7.44 -3.09
C ALA A 120 11.85 6.90 -2.02
N GLN A 121 13.16 7.10 -2.23
CA GLN A 121 14.16 6.92 -1.18
C GLN A 121 14.01 8.08 -0.17
N TYR A 122 13.21 7.85 0.89
CA TYR A 122 12.86 8.89 1.86
C TYR A 122 13.69 8.83 3.15
N TRP A 123 14.63 7.89 3.25
CA TRP A 123 15.54 7.72 4.39
C TRP A 123 17.00 7.66 3.88
N PRO A 124 17.99 8.06 4.69
CA PRO A 124 19.40 7.97 4.30
C PRO A 124 19.87 6.51 4.16
N THR A 125 20.73 6.26 3.19
CA THR A 125 21.44 4.98 3.04
C THR A 125 22.70 4.95 3.91
N SER A 126 23.36 3.79 3.98
CA SER A 126 24.66 3.64 4.64
C SER A 126 25.77 4.49 4.02
N GLU A 127 25.64 4.84 2.73
CA GLU A 127 26.56 5.73 2.01
C GLU A 127 26.27 7.21 2.30
N GLU A 128 25.01 7.63 2.25
CA GLU A 128 24.60 9.03 2.45
C GLU A 128 24.66 9.45 3.92
N ARG A 129 24.36 8.52 4.85
CA ARG A 129 24.28 8.68 6.32
C ARG A 129 23.23 9.65 6.83
N GLU A 130 22.94 10.74 6.12
CA GLU A 130 21.93 11.72 6.48
C GLU A 130 21.20 12.29 5.27
N MET A 131 19.97 12.75 5.49
CA MET A 131 19.10 13.33 4.46
C MET A 131 18.31 14.51 5.03
N ALA A 132 18.42 15.67 4.37
CA ALA A 132 17.78 16.91 4.81
C ALA A 132 16.55 17.26 3.96
N PHE A 133 15.43 17.53 4.63
CA PHE A 133 14.16 17.94 4.03
C PHE A 133 13.93 19.42 4.33
N ARG A 134 14.36 20.28 3.40
CA ARG A 134 14.40 21.74 3.59
C ARG A 134 13.02 22.39 3.65
N ASP A 135 12.06 21.83 2.93
CA ASP A 135 10.66 22.25 2.88
C ASP A 135 9.98 22.18 4.25
N THR A 136 10.33 21.18 5.05
CA THR A 136 9.74 20.89 6.36
C THR A 136 10.72 21.03 7.52
N ARG A 137 11.97 21.42 7.22
CA ARG A 137 13.03 21.69 8.21
C ARG A 137 13.37 20.48 9.09
N PHE A 138 13.43 19.30 8.49
CA PHE A 138 13.87 18.07 9.16
C PHE A 138 15.19 17.55 8.61
N LEU A 139 15.96 16.91 9.49
CA LEU A 139 17.14 16.13 9.16
C LEU A 139 16.94 14.71 9.67
N VAL A 140 17.20 13.72 8.82
CA VAL A 140 17.11 12.30 9.18
C VAL A 140 18.50 11.70 9.08
N LYS A 141 18.98 11.04 10.13
CA LYS A 141 20.28 10.37 10.17
C LYS A 141 20.11 8.87 10.40
N LEU A 142 20.93 8.06 9.72
CA LEU A 142 21.03 6.63 9.98
C LEU A 142 21.98 6.38 11.15
N LEU A 143 21.45 5.87 12.26
CA LEU A 143 22.25 5.52 13.44
C LEU A 143 22.76 4.08 13.35
N SER A 144 21.88 3.14 13.01
CA SER A 144 22.22 1.73 12.84
C SER A 144 21.33 1.04 11.81
N GLU A 145 21.84 -0.04 11.23
CA GLU A 145 21.15 -0.90 10.28
C GLU A 145 21.51 -2.36 10.57
N ASP A 146 20.51 -3.23 10.68
CA ASP A 146 20.66 -4.69 10.78
C ASP A 146 19.85 -5.34 9.66
N THR A 147 20.55 -5.99 8.73
CA THR A 147 19.96 -6.59 7.52
C THR A 147 19.89 -8.10 7.69
N LYS A 148 18.67 -8.63 7.55
CA LYS A 148 18.33 -10.05 7.52
C LYS A 148 17.93 -10.46 6.09
N SER A 149 17.71 -11.76 5.88
CA SER A 149 17.42 -12.28 4.54
C SER A 149 16.18 -11.69 3.87
N TYR A 150 15.12 -11.39 4.64
CA TYR A 150 13.83 -10.89 4.12
C TYR A 150 13.34 -9.57 4.73
N TYR A 151 14.11 -9.00 5.66
CA TYR A 151 13.81 -7.69 6.23
C TYR A 151 15.08 -6.97 6.69
N THR A 152 14.98 -5.66 6.83
CA THR A 152 16.03 -4.83 7.42
C THR A 152 15.41 -4.00 8.53
N THR A 153 16.11 -3.88 9.67
CA THR A 153 15.75 -2.92 10.72
C THR A 153 16.76 -1.78 10.73
N ARG A 154 16.28 -0.56 10.97
CA ARG A 154 17.14 0.61 11.16
C ARG A 154 16.70 1.41 12.36
N VAL A 155 17.66 2.07 12.99
CA VAL A 155 17.40 3.16 13.93
C VAL A 155 17.77 4.46 13.24
N LEU A 156 16.80 5.36 13.14
CA LEU A 156 16.95 6.68 12.53
C LEU A 156 16.84 7.77 13.59
N GLU A 157 17.68 8.80 13.53
CA GLU A 157 17.49 10.03 14.29
C GLU A 157 16.73 11.04 13.41
N LEU A 158 15.53 11.42 13.83
CA LEU A 158 14.76 12.51 13.25
C LEU A 158 14.98 13.77 14.07
N GLN A 159 15.58 14.79 13.47
CA GLN A 159 15.86 16.08 14.10
C GLN A 159 14.98 17.18 13.50
N ASN A 160 14.27 17.90 14.37
CA ASN A 160 13.64 19.17 14.01
C ASN A 160 14.71 20.28 14.01
N ILE A 161 15.02 20.83 12.83
CA ILE A 161 16.11 21.81 12.68
C ILE A 161 15.76 23.14 13.36
N ASN A 162 14.48 23.49 13.46
CA ASN A 162 14.06 24.76 14.04
C ASN A 162 14.21 24.76 15.58
N THR A 163 13.96 23.62 16.23
CA THR A 163 14.01 23.50 17.70
C THR A 163 15.28 22.82 18.21
N GLY A 164 15.98 22.06 17.37
CA GLY A 164 17.10 21.21 17.75
C GLY A 164 16.69 19.90 18.43
N GLU A 165 15.40 19.68 18.69
CA GLU A 165 14.88 18.44 19.30
C GLU A 165 15.11 17.25 18.37
N LYS A 166 15.45 16.10 18.97
CA LYS A 166 15.77 14.85 18.28
C LYS A 166 14.93 13.70 18.82
N ARG A 167 14.52 12.79 17.94
CA ARG A 167 13.78 11.58 18.29
C ARG A 167 14.34 10.39 17.53
N GLU A 168 14.46 9.26 18.20
CA GLU A 168 14.77 7.99 17.55
C GLU A 168 13.51 7.35 16.97
N ILE A 169 13.58 6.96 15.70
CA ILE A 169 12.52 6.30 14.94
C ILE A 169 13.02 4.92 14.50
N TYR A 170 12.24 3.88 14.80
CA TYR A 170 12.51 2.54 14.29
C TYR A 170 11.93 2.39 12.89
N HIS A 171 12.75 1.95 11.95
CA HIS A 171 12.33 1.65 10.58
C HIS A 171 12.42 0.15 10.34
N PHE A 172 11.27 -0.48 10.14
CA PHE A 172 11.14 -1.91 9.86
C PHE A 172 10.80 -2.08 8.38
N HIS A 173 11.71 -2.67 7.61
CA HIS A 173 11.58 -2.77 6.17
C HIS A 173 11.49 -4.23 5.74
N TYR A 174 10.30 -4.70 5.38
CA TYR A 174 10.11 -6.03 4.79
C TYR A 174 10.46 -5.98 3.29
N THR A 175 11.49 -6.72 2.87
CA THR A 175 12.13 -6.54 1.55
C THR A 175 11.70 -7.55 0.50
N THR A 176 11.14 -8.70 0.89
CA THR A 176 10.79 -9.79 -0.04
C THR A 176 9.29 -9.97 -0.27
N TRP A 177 8.44 -9.04 0.17
CA TRP A 177 6.99 -9.12 -0.08
C TRP A 177 6.67 -8.70 -1.53
N PRO A 178 6.19 -9.61 -2.41
CA PRO A 178 5.87 -9.26 -3.79
C PRO A 178 4.63 -8.35 -3.91
N ASP A 179 4.64 -7.41 -4.85
CA ASP A 179 3.48 -6.56 -5.14
C ASP A 179 2.29 -7.38 -5.64
N PHE A 180 1.10 -7.15 -5.07
CA PHE A 180 -0.13 -7.94 -5.25
C PHE A 180 -0.06 -9.42 -4.86
N GLY A 181 1.09 -9.92 -4.42
CA GLY A 181 1.23 -11.26 -3.88
C GLY A 181 1.13 -11.29 -2.36
N VAL A 182 1.56 -12.42 -1.82
CA VAL A 182 1.63 -12.70 -0.38
C VAL A 182 3.05 -13.18 -0.03
N PRO A 183 3.47 -13.06 1.24
CA PRO A 183 4.69 -13.72 1.70
C PRO A 183 4.63 -15.23 1.45
N GLU A 184 5.78 -15.85 1.19
CA GLU A 184 5.85 -17.29 0.88
C GLU A 184 5.31 -18.18 2.00
N SER A 185 5.44 -17.73 3.26
CA SER A 185 4.86 -18.41 4.41
C SER A 185 4.37 -17.43 5.47
N PRO A 186 3.37 -17.79 6.29
CA PRO A 186 3.00 -17.02 7.48
C PRO A 186 4.15 -16.88 8.48
N ALA A 187 5.10 -17.82 8.52
CA ALA A 187 6.20 -17.83 9.49
C ALA A 187 7.11 -16.60 9.37
N SER A 188 7.56 -16.24 8.15
CA SER A 188 8.41 -15.05 7.95
C SER A 188 7.66 -13.76 8.25
N PHE A 189 6.39 -13.67 7.85
CA PHE A 189 5.54 -12.54 8.18
C PHE A 189 5.35 -12.39 9.70
N LEU A 190 5.02 -13.48 10.40
CA LEU A 190 4.79 -13.47 11.84
C LEU A 190 6.08 -13.15 12.58
N ASN A 191 7.23 -13.76 12.21
CA ASN A 191 8.51 -13.42 12.84
C ASN A 191 8.81 -11.92 12.70
N PHE A 192 8.61 -11.32 11.51
CA PHE A 192 8.73 -9.88 11.32
C PHE A 192 7.74 -9.07 12.19
N LEU A 193 6.45 -9.44 12.22
CA LEU A 193 5.45 -8.77 13.04
C LEU A 193 5.84 -8.81 14.54
N PHE A 194 6.31 -9.95 15.02
CA PHE A 194 6.76 -10.10 16.41
C PHE A 194 8.03 -9.29 16.68
N LYS A 195 8.96 -9.16 15.73
CA LYS A 195 10.09 -8.23 15.82
C LYS A 195 9.63 -6.78 15.99
N VAL A 196 8.60 -6.36 15.25
CA VAL A 196 7.99 -5.02 15.43
C VAL A 196 7.38 -4.89 16.83
N ARG A 197 6.63 -5.89 17.30
CA ARG A 197 5.99 -5.88 18.64
C ARG A 197 7.01 -5.87 19.78
N GLU A 198 8.10 -6.62 19.67
CA GLU A 198 9.19 -6.68 20.66
C GLU A 198 9.83 -5.31 20.89
N SER A 199 9.85 -4.43 19.89
CA SER A 199 10.33 -3.04 20.02
C SER A 199 9.43 -2.15 20.89
N ARG A 200 8.22 -2.62 21.24
CA ARG A 200 7.17 -1.88 21.96
C ARG A 200 6.66 -0.62 21.27
N ALA A 201 7.12 -0.33 20.05
CA ALA A 201 6.76 0.88 19.31
C ALA A 201 5.31 0.92 18.80
N LEU A 202 4.56 -0.19 18.93
CA LEU A 202 3.12 -0.23 18.66
C LEU A 202 2.26 0.10 19.89
N GLY A 203 2.87 0.27 21.07
CA GLY A 203 2.18 0.50 22.34
C GLY A 203 1.51 1.88 22.43
N VAL A 204 0.67 2.05 23.45
CA VAL A 204 -0.11 3.27 23.70
C VAL A 204 0.72 4.45 24.22
N ASP A 205 1.95 4.20 24.65
CA ASP A 205 2.89 5.22 25.15
C ASP A 205 3.48 6.08 24.01
N HIS A 206 3.19 5.72 22.77
CA HIS A 206 3.66 6.39 21.57
C HIS A 206 2.50 6.78 20.68
N GLY A 207 2.78 7.69 19.74
CA GLY A 207 1.85 7.94 18.66
C GLY A 207 1.66 6.73 17.75
N PRO A 208 0.62 6.72 16.90
CA PRO A 208 0.34 5.63 15.98
C PRO A 208 1.55 5.27 15.11
N ALA A 209 1.81 3.97 14.95
CA ALA A 209 2.84 3.51 14.04
C ALA A 209 2.42 3.81 12.59
N VAL A 210 3.37 4.26 11.77
CA VAL A 210 3.12 4.49 10.34
C VAL A 210 3.39 3.19 9.59
N VAL A 211 2.39 2.67 8.89
CA VAL A 211 2.52 1.47 8.05
C VAL A 211 2.27 1.88 6.60
N HIS A 212 3.21 1.57 5.71
CA HIS A 212 3.05 1.86 4.29
C HIS A 212 3.57 0.75 3.40
N CYS A 213 3.07 0.75 2.17
CA CYS A 213 3.64 0.04 1.05
C CYS A 213 3.75 1.03 -0.11
N SER A 214 3.37 0.66 -1.34
CA SER A 214 3.25 1.65 -2.41
C SER A 214 1.98 2.50 -2.30
N ALA A 215 0.79 1.87 -2.25
CA ALA A 215 -0.49 2.57 -2.13
C ALA A 215 -0.99 2.72 -0.68
N GLY A 216 -0.42 1.94 0.25
CA GLY A 216 -0.82 1.96 1.66
C GLY A 216 -2.16 1.27 1.94
N ILE A 217 -2.54 0.26 1.15
CA ILE A 217 -3.84 -0.42 1.29
C ILE A 217 -3.76 -1.96 1.26
N GLY A 218 -3.04 -2.56 0.30
CA GLY A 218 -2.93 -4.03 0.20
C GLY A 218 -2.11 -4.64 1.34
N ARG A 219 -0.78 -4.61 1.20
CA ARG A 219 0.18 -5.13 2.19
C ARG A 219 0.02 -4.48 3.57
N SER A 220 -0.18 -3.17 3.61
CA SER A 220 -0.44 -2.42 4.85
C SER A 220 -1.73 -2.86 5.54
N GLY A 221 -2.80 -3.11 4.76
CA GLY A 221 -4.05 -3.65 5.29
C GLY A 221 -3.88 -5.04 5.88
N THR A 222 -3.15 -5.93 5.19
CA THR A 222 -2.80 -7.26 5.71
C THR A 222 -2.02 -7.18 7.03
N PHE A 223 -0.97 -6.36 7.09
CA PHE A 223 -0.16 -6.21 8.31
C PHE A 223 -1.01 -5.76 9.50
N SER A 224 -1.74 -4.66 9.34
CA SER A 224 -2.52 -4.08 10.43
C SER A 224 -3.73 -4.93 10.82
N LEU A 225 -4.35 -5.65 9.87
CA LEU A 225 -5.45 -6.59 10.18
C LEU A 225 -4.94 -7.75 11.03
N VAL A 226 -3.85 -8.41 10.62
CA VAL A 226 -3.31 -9.55 11.37
C VAL A 226 -2.88 -9.11 12.77
N ASP A 227 -2.19 -7.98 12.89
CA ASP A 227 -1.80 -7.41 14.18
C ASP A 227 -3.03 -7.16 15.08
N THR A 228 -4.05 -6.47 14.56
CA THR A 228 -5.29 -6.17 15.29
C THR A 228 -5.99 -7.44 15.77
N CYS A 229 -6.17 -8.43 14.89
CA CYS A 229 -6.79 -9.70 15.24
C CYS A 229 -6.04 -10.39 16.38
N LEU A 230 -4.71 -10.49 16.30
CA LEU A 230 -3.90 -11.12 17.35
C LEU A 230 -3.95 -10.36 18.68
N VAL A 231 -4.04 -9.03 18.66
CA VAL A 231 -4.23 -8.22 19.89
C VAL A 231 -5.60 -8.49 20.52
N LEU A 232 -6.66 -8.53 19.71
CA LEU A 232 -8.01 -8.83 20.19
C LEU A 232 -8.11 -10.25 20.76
N MET A 233 -7.48 -11.24 20.11
CA MET A 233 -7.40 -12.60 20.65
C MET A 233 -6.72 -12.63 22.01
N ASP A 234 -5.58 -11.95 22.15
CA ASP A 234 -4.85 -11.90 23.42
C ASP A 234 -5.64 -11.18 24.52
N LYS A 235 -6.35 -10.10 24.16
CA LYS A 235 -7.17 -9.33 25.10
C LYS A 235 -8.41 -10.09 25.58
N ARG A 236 -9.09 -10.77 24.65
CA ARG A 236 -10.32 -11.53 24.95
C ARG A 236 -10.04 -12.92 25.54
N LYS A 237 -8.81 -13.42 25.39
CA LYS A 237 -8.39 -14.79 25.77
C LYS A 237 -9.26 -15.88 25.13
N ASP A 238 -9.86 -15.57 23.98
CA ASP A 238 -10.71 -16.47 23.21
C ASP A 238 -10.49 -16.23 21.70
N PRO A 239 -9.74 -17.11 21.02
CA PRO A 239 -9.53 -17.03 19.57
C PRO A 239 -10.82 -17.14 18.75
N SER A 240 -11.85 -17.80 19.27
CA SER A 240 -13.11 -18.00 18.55
C SER A 240 -13.96 -16.73 18.46
N SER A 241 -13.69 -15.75 19.33
CA SER A 241 -14.39 -14.47 19.38
C SER A 241 -14.01 -13.49 18.26
N VAL A 242 -12.89 -13.73 17.57
CA VAL A 242 -12.33 -12.79 16.58
C VAL A 242 -12.91 -13.07 15.20
N ASP A 243 -13.68 -12.12 14.69
CA ASP A 243 -14.23 -12.13 13.34
C ASP A 243 -13.36 -11.28 12.41
N ILE A 244 -12.49 -11.93 11.64
CA ILE A 244 -11.52 -11.28 10.74
C ILE A 244 -12.25 -10.43 9.68
N LYS A 245 -13.40 -10.90 9.18
CA LYS A 245 -14.18 -10.21 8.16
C LYS A 245 -14.71 -8.88 8.70
N ASN A 246 -15.34 -8.92 9.87
CA ASN A 246 -15.92 -7.72 10.50
C ASN A 246 -14.84 -6.72 10.94
N ILE A 247 -13.71 -7.20 11.48
CA ILE A 247 -12.57 -6.33 11.81
C ILE A 247 -12.04 -5.63 10.54
N LEU A 248 -11.91 -6.34 9.42
CA LEU A 248 -11.49 -5.71 8.16
C LEU A 248 -12.51 -4.67 7.66
N LEU A 249 -13.81 -4.95 7.79
CA LEU A 249 -14.87 -3.99 7.46
C LEU A 249 -14.77 -2.74 8.34
N ASP A 250 -14.49 -2.89 9.63
CA ASP A 250 -14.27 -1.78 10.56
C ASP A 250 -13.04 -0.96 10.19
N MET A 251 -11.91 -1.59 9.90
CA MET A 251 -10.71 -0.90 9.43
C MET A 251 -10.97 -0.15 8.12
N ARG A 252 -11.78 -0.72 7.22
CA ARG A 252 -12.16 -0.10 5.94
C ARG A 252 -13.08 1.12 6.10
N LYS A 253 -13.66 1.37 7.27
CA LYS A 253 -14.34 2.65 7.57
C LYS A 253 -13.34 3.81 7.59
N TYR A 254 -12.06 3.55 7.90
CA TYR A 254 -11.02 4.58 8.00
C TYR A 254 -10.20 4.75 6.73
N ARG A 255 -9.95 3.69 5.97
CA ARG A 255 -9.22 3.77 4.70
C ARG A 255 -9.78 2.80 3.68
N MET A 256 -10.02 3.29 2.47
CA MET A 256 -10.55 2.47 1.38
C MET A 256 -9.62 1.30 1.00
N GLY A 257 -10.22 0.21 0.53
CA GLY A 257 -9.51 -0.83 -0.21
C GLY A 257 -8.45 -1.61 0.57
N LEU A 258 -8.46 -1.61 1.91
CA LEU A 258 -7.53 -2.42 2.69
C LEU A 258 -7.65 -3.89 2.32
N ILE A 259 -6.54 -4.56 2.02
CA ILE A 259 -6.47 -5.87 1.36
C ILE A 259 -7.03 -5.80 -0.08
N GLN A 260 -6.17 -6.08 -1.07
CA GLN A 260 -6.43 -5.82 -2.49
C GLN A 260 -6.70 -7.09 -3.31
N THR A 261 -6.43 -8.27 -2.77
CA THR A 261 -6.63 -9.55 -3.47
C THR A 261 -7.26 -10.60 -2.55
N PRO A 262 -7.98 -11.59 -3.10
CA PRO A 262 -8.45 -12.74 -2.34
C PRO A 262 -7.31 -13.49 -1.65
N ASP A 263 -6.14 -13.58 -2.30
CA ASP A 263 -4.97 -14.26 -1.72
C ASP A 263 -4.44 -13.53 -0.50
N GLN A 264 -4.43 -12.19 -0.50
CA GLN A 264 -4.07 -11.41 0.70
C GLN A 264 -5.08 -11.60 1.84
N LEU A 265 -6.37 -11.75 1.53
CA LEU A 265 -7.39 -12.08 2.51
C LEU A 265 -7.14 -13.48 3.10
N ARG A 266 -6.99 -14.48 2.23
CA ARG A 266 -6.64 -15.86 2.63
C ARG A 266 -5.39 -15.91 3.49
N PHE A 267 -4.33 -15.22 3.08
CA PHE A 267 -3.08 -15.13 3.83
C PHE A 267 -3.28 -14.48 5.20
N SER A 268 -4.15 -13.47 5.30
CA SER A 268 -4.46 -12.85 6.59
C SER A 268 -5.09 -13.86 7.55
N TYR A 269 -6.02 -14.72 7.07
CA TYR A 269 -6.57 -15.80 7.89
C TYR A 269 -5.50 -16.80 8.30
N MET A 270 -4.65 -17.25 7.37
CA MET A 270 -3.56 -18.18 7.68
C MET A 270 -2.61 -17.61 8.75
N ALA A 271 -2.23 -16.34 8.63
CA ALA A 271 -1.34 -15.69 9.58
C ALA A 271 -1.98 -15.48 10.95
N VAL A 272 -3.28 -15.16 11.01
CA VAL A 272 -4.02 -15.07 12.28
C VAL A 272 -4.13 -16.43 12.95
N LEU A 273 -4.48 -17.49 12.20
CA LEU A 273 -4.58 -18.86 12.73
C LEU A 273 -3.24 -19.38 13.24
N GLU A 274 -2.16 -19.18 12.48
CA GLU A 274 -0.83 -19.58 12.90
C GLU A 274 -0.36 -18.75 14.11
N GLY A 275 -0.58 -17.44 14.09
CA GLY A 275 -0.24 -16.54 15.19
C GLY A 275 -1.04 -16.82 16.48
N ALA A 276 -2.28 -17.30 16.37
CA ALA A 276 -3.11 -17.66 17.51
C ALA A 276 -2.46 -18.75 18.37
N LYS A 277 -1.70 -19.68 17.78
CA LYS A 277 -0.96 -20.72 18.52
C LYS A 277 0.00 -20.12 19.55
N TYR A 278 0.71 -19.06 19.17
CA TYR A 278 1.58 -18.33 20.09
C TYR A 278 0.79 -17.63 21.20
N ILE A 279 -0.28 -16.94 20.85
CA ILE A 279 -1.12 -16.21 21.82
C ILE A 279 -1.76 -17.17 22.84
N MET A 280 -2.09 -18.39 22.43
CA MET A 280 -2.62 -19.45 23.30
C MET A 280 -1.57 -20.12 24.20
N GLY A 281 -0.32 -19.63 24.21
CA GLY A 281 0.72 -20.04 25.16
C GLY A 281 1.75 -21.02 24.62
N ASP A 282 1.69 -21.40 23.35
CA ASP A 282 2.77 -22.16 22.72
C ASP A 282 3.91 -21.21 22.34
N SER A 283 4.78 -20.87 23.29
CA SER A 283 5.93 -20.00 23.05
C SER A 283 6.97 -20.61 22.11
N SER A 284 6.93 -21.94 21.89
CA SER A 284 7.88 -22.64 21.04
C SER A 284 7.73 -22.30 19.55
N VAL A 285 6.53 -21.88 19.12
CA VAL A 285 6.28 -21.52 17.72
C VAL A 285 7.08 -20.30 17.27
N GLN A 286 7.44 -19.40 18.20
CA GLN A 286 8.25 -18.23 17.85
C GLN A 286 9.67 -18.63 17.43
N ASN A 287 10.28 -19.60 18.13
CA ASN A 287 11.57 -20.16 17.72
C ASN A 287 11.45 -20.88 16.39
N ARG A 288 10.37 -21.65 16.20
CA ARG A 288 10.08 -22.33 14.94
C ARG A 288 9.92 -21.37 13.77
N TRP A 289 9.25 -20.22 13.96
CA TRP A 289 9.13 -19.22 12.90
C TRP A 289 10.47 -18.59 12.56
N ARG A 290 11.33 -18.31 13.54
CA ARG A 290 12.68 -17.83 13.30
C ARG A 290 13.46 -18.83 12.42
N GLU A 291 13.46 -20.10 12.79
CA GLU A 291 14.12 -21.18 12.05
C GLU A 291 13.55 -21.33 10.63
N LEU A 292 12.23 -21.41 10.48
CA LEU A 292 11.55 -21.55 9.19
C LEU A 292 11.73 -20.33 8.29
N SER A 293 11.82 -19.14 8.87
CA SER A 293 11.99 -17.90 8.13
C SER A 293 13.40 -17.73 7.57
N ARG A 294 14.39 -18.47 8.12
CA ARG A 294 15.79 -18.42 7.68
C ARG A 294 16.34 -16.99 7.68
N GLU A 295 16.04 -16.22 8.72
CA GLU A 295 16.37 -14.78 8.78
C GLU A 295 17.89 -14.50 8.72
N ASP A 296 18.72 -15.41 9.25
CA ASP A 296 20.17 -15.26 9.29
C ASP A 296 20.89 -15.77 8.01
N GLN A 297 20.15 -16.18 6.97
CA GLN A 297 20.76 -16.47 5.68
C GLN A 297 21.15 -15.19 4.95
N GLU A 298 22.17 -15.27 4.08
CA GLU A 298 22.55 -14.17 3.22
C GLU A 298 21.36 -13.72 2.34
N PRO A 299 21.13 -12.40 2.19
CA PRO A 299 20.10 -11.89 1.30
C PRO A 299 20.31 -12.38 -0.13
N THR A 300 19.27 -12.96 -0.74
CA THR A 300 19.27 -13.35 -2.15
C THR A 300 19.61 -12.17 -3.06
N SER A 301 20.29 -12.40 -4.18
CA SER A 301 20.75 -11.32 -5.08
C SER A 301 19.63 -10.39 -5.60
N GLU A 302 18.38 -10.84 -5.65
CA GLU A 302 17.21 -10.02 -6.02
C GLU A 302 16.72 -9.06 -4.91
N SER A 303 17.16 -9.24 -3.66
CA SER A 303 16.75 -8.43 -2.50
C SER A 303 17.76 -7.35 -2.12
N ARG A 304 18.93 -7.29 -2.78
CA ARG A 304 19.87 -6.18 -2.57
C ARG A 304 19.21 -4.85 -3.00
N PRO A 305 19.25 -3.79 -2.18
CA PRO A 305 18.78 -2.49 -2.60
C PRO A 305 19.56 -2.07 -3.84
N SER A 306 18.85 -1.83 -4.94
CA SER A 306 19.46 -1.39 -6.19
C SER A 306 20.17 -0.06 -5.95
N THR A 307 21.50 -0.05 -5.99
CA THR A 307 22.28 1.19 -6.09
C THR A 307 21.91 1.86 -7.42
N GLN A 308 21.31 3.04 -7.34
CA GLN A 308 21.01 3.81 -8.55
C GLN A 308 22.33 4.26 -9.21
N PRO A 309 22.46 4.24 -10.54
CA PRO A 309 23.50 4.99 -11.23
C PRO A 309 23.25 6.49 -11.00
N GLN A 310 24.29 7.20 -10.56
CA GLN A 310 24.26 8.65 -10.31
C GLN A 310 23.75 9.41 -11.55
N ALA A 311 22.58 10.04 -11.45
CA ALA A 311 22.25 11.16 -12.30
C ALA A 311 23.14 12.34 -11.87
N ARG A 312 24.03 12.79 -12.76
CA ARG A 312 24.86 13.97 -12.55
C ARG A 312 23.97 15.14 -12.12
N LEU A 313 24.14 15.63 -10.90
CA LEU A 313 23.53 16.86 -10.40
C LEU A 313 24.05 18.03 -11.25
N ALA A 314 23.27 18.40 -12.27
CA ALA A 314 23.40 19.71 -12.89
C ALA A 314 22.98 20.76 -11.85
N THR A 315 23.86 21.70 -11.58
CA THR A 315 23.64 22.84 -10.70
C THR A 315 22.62 23.77 -11.38
N GLU A 316 21.32 23.52 -11.19
CA GLU A 316 20.29 24.44 -11.66
C GLU A 316 20.24 25.66 -10.74
N ARG A 317 20.93 26.72 -11.16
CA ARG A 317 20.65 28.09 -10.70
C ARG A 317 19.25 28.47 -11.19
N TYR A 318 18.28 28.53 -10.28
CA TYR A 318 16.99 29.15 -10.58
C TYR A 318 17.17 30.67 -10.69
N ASN A 319 17.04 31.17 -11.92
CA ASN A 319 16.89 32.59 -12.23
C ASN A 319 15.43 32.99 -11.97
N GLY A 320 15.24 33.88 -10.99
CA GLY A 320 13.95 34.53 -10.72
C GLY A 320 14.18 35.95 -10.26
N SER A 321 14.42 36.87 -11.19
CA SER A 321 14.33 38.32 -10.96
C SER A 321 14.09 39.02 -12.30
N GLN A 322 12.83 39.06 -12.74
CA GLN A 322 12.39 40.08 -13.68
C GLN A 322 12.03 41.32 -12.86
N ARG A 323 12.90 42.34 -12.89
CA ARG A 323 12.51 43.73 -12.73
C ARG A 323 12.47 44.34 -14.12
N GLY A 324 11.29 44.84 -14.51
CA GLY A 324 11.11 45.59 -15.74
C GLY A 324 11.76 46.98 -15.65
N GLY A 325 12.10 47.53 -16.82
CA GLY A 325 12.56 48.89 -16.99
C GLY A 325 13.24 49.13 -18.34
N GLN A 326 12.44 49.62 -19.31
CA GLN A 326 12.75 50.66 -20.33
C GLN A 326 13.94 50.42 -21.29
N LEU A 327 13.63 50.22 -22.59
CA LEU A 327 13.71 51.21 -23.69
C LEU A 327 15.14 51.70 -23.95
N GLU A 328 15.69 51.40 -25.13
CA GLU A 328 16.08 52.40 -26.15
C GLU A 328 16.43 51.71 -27.47
N GLU A 329 16.06 52.40 -28.55
CA GLU A 329 16.22 52.07 -29.97
C GLU A 329 17.68 52.22 -30.45
N GLY A 330 18.02 51.61 -31.59
CA GLY A 330 19.27 51.94 -32.28
C GLY A 330 19.66 50.95 -33.39
N SER A 331 19.08 51.17 -34.56
CA SER A 331 19.44 50.59 -35.88
C SER A 331 20.86 50.94 -36.34
N ASP A 332 21.57 50.06 -37.07
CA ASP A 332 21.96 50.31 -38.48
C ASP A 332 22.71 49.14 -39.17
N TYR A 333 22.77 49.24 -40.50
CA TYR A 333 22.86 48.24 -41.58
C TYR A 333 24.23 47.64 -41.96
N ARG A 334 24.18 46.48 -42.64
CA ARG A 334 24.72 46.12 -44.01
C ARG A 334 25.14 44.63 -44.04
N GLN A 335 24.59 43.69 -44.81
CA GLN A 335 24.31 43.48 -46.26
C GLN A 335 25.30 42.46 -46.88
N ASP A 336 24.75 41.61 -47.77
CA ASP A 336 25.31 40.53 -48.63
C ASP A 336 25.19 39.09 -48.09
N GLY A 337 24.61 38.09 -48.77
CA GLY A 337 23.95 38.01 -50.08
C GLY A 337 23.70 36.52 -50.45
N LYS A 338 22.69 36.28 -51.31
CA LYS A 338 22.33 35.06 -52.07
C LYS A 338 21.43 33.96 -51.43
N VAL A 339 20.16 33.99 -51.88
CA VAL A 339 19.21 32.86 -52.06
C VAL A 339 19.52 32.13 -53.39
N PRO A 340 19.00 30.91 -53.74
CA PRO A 340 17.56 30.59 -54.01
C PRO A 340 17.16 29.19 -53.42
N ALA A 341 15.94 28.66 -53.39
CA ALA A 341 14.61 29.05 -53.85
C ALA A 341 13.53 28.12 -53.23
N GLN A 342 12.38 28.73 -52.94
CA GLN A 342 10.99 28.28 -53.21
C GLN A 342 10.32 27.16 -52.40
N SER A 343 9.54 27.64 -51.41
CA SER A 343 8.10 27.47 -51.13
C SER A 343 7.18 27.02 -52.29
N PRO A 344 5.90 26.58 -52.07
CA PRO A 344 4.83 27.31 -51.33
C PRO A 344 4.00 26.43 -50.36
N CYS A 345 3.53 26.90 -49.19
CA CYS A 345 2.45 27.86 -48.88
C CYS A 345 1.04 27.48 -49.36
N LYS A 346 0.15 27.17 -48.40
CA LYS A 346 -1.21 27.72 -48.12
C LYS A 346 -2.07 26.64 -47.44
N GLU A 347 -2.40 26.79 -46.15
CA GLU A 347 -3.57 27.53 -45.61
C GLU A 347 -4.92 27.04 -46.16
N GLN A 348 -5.76 26.44 -45.32
CA GLN A 348 -6.94 27.11 -44.77
C GLN A 348 -7.75 26.19 -43.84
N GLU A 349 -8.29 26.83 -42.80
CA GLU A 349 -9.21 26.32 -41.79
C GLU A 349 -10.56 25.89 -42.36
N LEU A 350 -11.26 24.96 -41.69
CA LEU A 350 -12.66 25.19 -41.27
C LEU A 350 -13.20 24.10 -40.33
N ASP A 351 -14.08 24.62 -39.49
CA ASP A 351 -14.85 24.14 -38.35
C ASP A 351 -15.67 22.84 -38.56
N GLY A 352 -16.06 22.19 -37.45
CA GLY A 352 -16.98 21.05 -37.50
C GLY A 352 -17.10 20.23 -36.21
N SER A 353 -18.03 20.62 -35.34
CA SER A 353 -18.51 19.84 -34.20
C SER A 353 -19.05 18.46 -34.60
N THR A 354 -18.76 17.40 -33.84
CA THR A 354 -19.79 16.46 -33.33
C THR A 354 -19.24 15.42 -32.37
N THR A 355 -20.00 15.22 -31.29
CA THR A 355 -19.96 14.14 -30.31
C THR A 355 -19.93 12.75 -30.93
N HIS A 356 -19.03 11.84 -30.48
CA HIS A 356 -19.33 10.40 -30.46
C HIS A 356 -18.66 9.67 -29.29
N LYS A 357 -19.53 9.31 -28.34
CA LYS A 357 -19.43 8.24 -27.35
C LYS A 357 -18.94 6.94 -28.02
N ARG A 358 -17.78 6.40 -27.63
CA ARG A 358 -17.40 5.02 -27.99
C ARG A 358 -17.43 4.12 -26.77
N ARG A 359 -18.42 3.22 -26.82
CA ARG A 359 -18.55 1.99 -26.01
C ARG A 359 -17.25 1.19 -26.06
N ARG A 360 -16.91 0.62 -24.91
CA ARG A 360 -15.87 -0.39 -24.74
C ARG A 360 -16.50 -1.74 -25.10
N GLU A 361 -15.90 -2.46 -26.04
CA GLU A 361 -16.28 -3.84 -26.36
C GLU A 361 -15.56 -4.80 -25.41
N ASP A 362 -16.35 -5.59 -24.68
CA ASP A 362 -15.92 -6.80 -24.01
C ASP A 362 -15.78 -7.92 -25.06
N SER A 363 -14.63 -8.59 -25.09
CA SER A 363 -14.41 -9.79 -25.91
C SER A 363 -14.20 -11.01 -25.01
N ILE A 364 -15.26 -11.82 -24.91
CA ILE A 364 -15.22 -13.22 -24.51
C ILE A 364 -16.03 -13.99 -25.57
N SER A 365 -15.41 -14.98 -26.25
CA SER A 365 -15.89 -16.37 -26.42
C SER A 365 -15.24 -17.07 -27.65
N LYS A 366 -14.59 -18.23 -27.43
CA LYS A 366 -14.99 -19.63 -27.83
C LYS A 366 -14.85 -19.90 -29.35
N SER A 367 -14.52 -21.06 -29.91
CA SER A 367 -14.15 -22.43 -29.51
C SER A 367 -13.88 -23.21 -30.83
N GLY A 368 -13.07 -24.26 -30.82
CA GLY A 368 -12.91 -25.19 -31.95
C GLY A 368 -13.20 -26.64 -31.55
N THR A 369 -14.19 -27.26 -32.19
CA THR A 369 -14.69 -28.65 -32.04
C THR A 369 -13.99 -29.65 -32.97
N ALA A 370 -13.87 -30.91 -32.54
CA ALA A 370 -13.81 -32.09 -33.42
C ALA A 370 -14.57 -33.30 -32.80
N LYS A 371 -15.20 -34.11 -33.66
CA LYS A 371 -16.30 -35.06 -33.41
C LYS A 371 -15.86 -36.50 -33.09
N THR A 372 -16.81 -37.23 -32.48
CA THR A 372 -16.91 -38.64 -32.02
C THR A 372 -16.90 -39.72 -33.12
N PRO A 373 -16.90 -41.03 -32.74
CA PRO A 373 -18.11 -41.84 -32.98
C PRO A 373 -18.52 -42.83 -31.84
N GLN A 374 -19.69 -43.43 -32.05
CA GLN A 374 -20.69 -44.02 -31.14
C GLN A 374 -20.38 -45.40 -30.51
N SER A 375 -21.11 -45.74 -29.43
CA SER A 375 -21.92 -46.98 -29.35
C SER A 375 -22.96 -46.93 -28.21
N LYS A 376 -24.15 -47.52 -28.43
CA LYS A 376 -25.22 -47.85 -27.45
C LYS A 376 -25.49 -49.36 -27.55
N PRO A 377 -26.04 -50.03 -26.51
CA PRO A 377 -27.48 -50.35 -26.57
C PRO A 377 -28.27 -50.45 -25.24
N ARG A 378 -29.60 -50.24 -25.36
CA ARG A 378 -30.79 -50.89 -24.70
C ARG A 378 -30.99 -50.77 -23.18
N THR A 379 -31.94 -49.96 -22.70
CA THR A 379 -33.39 -50.21 -22.42
C THR A 379 -33.70 -51.20 -21.30
N ASN A 380 -34.34 -50.74 -20.21
CA ASN A 380 -35.62 -51.27 -19.77
C ASN A 380 -36.37 -50.32 -18.82
N ASP A 381 -37.68 -50.33 -18.99
CA ASP A 381 -38.72 -49.51 -18.38
C ASP A 381 -39.49 -50.37 -17.35
N SER A 382 -39.97 -49.77 -16.25
CA SER A 382 -41.14 -50.25 -15.48
C SER A 382 -41.54 -49.26 -14.39
N GLU A 383 -42.41 -48.35 -14.81
CA GLU A 383 -43.60 -47.80 -14.15
C GLU A 383 -44.09 -48.29 -12.76
N LYS A 384 -44.80 -47.32 -12.12
CA LYS A 384 -45.94 -47.39 -11.17
C LYS A 384 -45.58 -47.53 -9.67
N LYS A 385 -46.16 -46.78 -8.72
CA LYS A 385 -47.50 -46.15 -8.66
C LYS A 385 -47.58 -45.13 -7.50
N ARG A 386 -48.27 -44.02 -7.80
CA ARG A 386 -49.02 -43.07 -6.95
C ARG A 386 -49.31 -43.45 -5.49
N LYS A 387 -49.19 -42.47 -4.57
CA LYS A 387 -50.34 -41.84 -3.88
C LYS A 387 -49.93 -40.58 -3.10
N ARG A 388 -50.63 -39.48 -3.38
CA ARG A 388 -50.68 -38.21 -2.63
C ARG A 388 -52.15 -37.89 -2.43
N MET A 389 -52.63 -37.80 -1.19
CA MET A 389 -53.88 -37.15 -0.74
C MET A 389 -53.53 -36.56 0.64
N LYS A 390 -53.31 -35.24 0.76
CA LYS A 390 -54.23 -34.09 0.93
C LYS A 390 -54.67 -33.85 2.39
N PRO A 391 -54.77 -32.57 2.83
CA PRO A 391 -54.93 -32.15 4.23
C PRO A 391 -56.37 -31.81 4.61
N SER A 392 -56.69 -31.74 5.91
CA SER A 392 -57.61 -30.76 6.55
C SER A 392 -57.71 -30.97 8.08
N ASP A 393 -57.54 -29.84 8.78
CA ASP A 393 -58.24 -29.32 9.98
C ASP A 393 -58.42 -30.15 11.25
N CYS A 394 -57.73 -29.71 12.32
CA CYS A 394 -58.30 -29.29 13.61
C CYS A 394 -57.39 -28.25 14.26
#